data_AF-A0A5P9D3Y5-F1
#
_entry.id   AF-A0A5P9D3Y5-F1
#
_cell.length_a   1.000
_cell.length_b   1.000
_cell.length_c   1.000
_cell.angle_alpha   90.00
_cell.angle_beta   90.00
_cell.angle_gamma   90.00
#
_symmetry.space_group_name_H-M   'P 1'
#
loop_
_entity.id
_entity.type
_entity.pdbx_description
1 polymer ?
#
loop_
_entity_poly.entity_id
_entity_poly.type
_entity_poly.pdbx_seq_one_letter_code
_entity_poly.pdbx_strand_id
1 'polypeptide(L)'
;MNFRKCMLGIFAAGTALSLTSLDPMGRVEAHGDVAPQAVDTAGLPDLGEEWLLENPWRDPDSEFWALAVKVGASGYNQNCARCHGLEVISGGLAPDLRYLEADDFGDEWYLERYQNGYTQNGITKMPAFGELLGQEAAWAIRTYVETRPDEGALDPHSERLKAIRDVIKELSEKSIPAAEAESTIAPLRLEMEEIANSLETGSGAPRADSVASRAVLQLDGSDDSLKKTAEILTIGLSAAE
;
A
#
# COMPACT_ATOMS: atom_id res chain seq x y z
N MET A 1 7.46 78.45 -69.44
CA MET A 1 6.91 77.08 -69.48
C MET A 1 6.45 76.72 -68.07
N ASN A 2 5.12 76.69 -67.89
CA ASN A 2 4.26 76.12 -66.82
C ASN A 2 4.73 76.00 -65.36
N PHE A 3 4.06 76.78 -64.51
CA PHE A 3 3.73 76.50 -63.10
C PHE A 3 2.57 75.49 -62.98
N ARG A 4 2.66 74.49 -62.10
CA ARG A 4 1.52 73.77 -61.44
C ARG A 4 2.11 72.70 -60.50
N LYS A 5 1.90 72.77 -59.18
CA LYS A 5 0.74 72.43 -58.33
C LYS A 5 0.89 71.06 -57.61
N CYS A 6 0.60 71.12 -56.31
CA CYS A 6 0.46 70.09 -55.28
C CYS A 6 -0.24 68.76 -55.65
N MET A 7 0.20 67.68 -54.98
CA MET A 7 -0.54 66.49 -54.49
C MET A 7 0.35 65.90 -53.38
N LEU A 8 0.01 65.77 -52.10
CA LEU A 8 -1.11 65.18 -51.33
C LEU A 8 -1.23 63.64 -51.41
N GLY A 9 -1.08 63.00 -50.25
CA GLY A 9 -1.46 61.60 -49.93
C GLY A 9 -0.26 60.62 -49.94
N ILE A 10 -0.10 59.63 -49.05
CA ILE A 10 -1.07 58.82 -48.28
C ILE A 10 -0.37 58.22 -47.05
N PHE A 11 -1.08 58.18 -45.92
CA PHE A 11 -0.78 57.40 -44.71
C PHE A 11 -0.98 55.89 -44.97
N ALA A 12 -0.05 55.05 -44.55
CA ALA A 12 -0.32 53.62 -44.33
C ALA A 12 0.33 53.19 -43.00
N ALA A 13 -0.50 53.13 -41.96
CA ALA A 13 -0.15 52.57 -40.66
C ALA A 13 -0.10 51.05 -40.76
N GLY A 14 1.03 50.44 -40.41
CA GLY A 14 1.18 49.00 -40.34
C GLY A 14 0.53 48.45 -39.06
N THR A 15 -0.59 47.76 -39.20
CA THR A 15 -1.20 46.93 -38.16
C THR A 15 -0.47 45.59 -38.10
N ALA A 16 0.39 45.41 -37.10
CA ALA A 16 0.94 44.09 -36.75
C ALA A 16 -0.16 43.27 -36.04
N LEU A 17 -0.80 42.37 -36.78
CA LEU A 17 -1.76 41.42 -36.24
C LEU A 17 -0.98 40.24 -35.64
N SER A 18 -0.69 40.31 -34.34
CA SER A 18 -0.15 39.18 -33.59
C SER A 18 -1.21 38.07 -33.53
N LEU A 19 -1.02 37.03 -34.36
CA LEU A 19 -1.74 35.77 -34.29
C LEU A 19 -1.35 35.05 -32.99
N THR A 20 -2.12 35.26 -31.93
CA THR A 20 -2.08 34.38 -30.76
C THR A 20 -2.67 33.03 -31.17
N SER A 21 -1.80 32.05 -31.39
CA SER A 21 -2.15 30.64 -31.53
C SER A 21 -2.86 30.18 -30.25
N LEU A 22 -4.17 29.98 -30.35
CA LEU A 22 -4.96 29.25 -29.36
C LEU A 22 -4.58 27.77 -29.52
N ASP A 23 -3.59 27.32 -28.74
CA ASP A 23 -3.35 25.88 -28.59
C ASP A 23 -4.60 25.26 -27.96
N PRO A 24 -5.26 24.28 -28.61
CA PRO A 24 -6.33 23.55 -27.98
C PRO A 24 -5.72 22.81 -26.79
N MET A 25 -6.19 23.16 -25.58
CA MET A 25 -5.89 22.39 -24.38
C MET A 25 -6.30 20.95 -24.64
N GLY A 26 -5.31 20.07 -24.89
CA GLY A 26 -5.54 18.65 -25.02
C GLY A 26 -6.25 18.16 -23.76
N ARG A 27 -7.38 17.49 -23.93
CA ARG A 27 -7.98 16.74 -22.82
C ARG A 27 -6.96 15.66 -22.45
N VAL A 28 -6.25 15.90 -21.35
CA VAL A 28 -5.50 14.83 -20.68
C VAL A 28 -6.56 13.92 -20.10
N GLU A 29 -6.84 12.81 -20.78
CA GLU A 29 -7.58 11.69 -20.21
C GLU A 29 -6.68 11.04 -19.13
N ALA A 30 -6.61 11.67 -17.97
CA ALA A 30 -5.85 11.20 -16.80
C ALA A 30 -6.54 10.04 -16.07
N HIS A 31 -7.48 9.36 -16.72
CA HIS A 31 -8.09 8.14 -16.24
C HIS A 31 -7.60 7.03 -17.16
N GLY A 32 -6.41 6.51 -16.86
CA GLY A 32 -5.95 5.27 -17.46
C GLY A 32 -7.04 4.20 -17.28
N ASP A 33 -7.19 3.36 -18.29
CA ASP A 33 -8.01 2.16 -18.21
C ASP A 33 -7.71 1.44 -16.89
N VAL A 34 -8.74 1.27 -16.04
CA VAL A 34 -8.57 0.76 -14.67
C VAL A 34 -8.51 -0.77 -14.71
N ALA A 35 -7.66 -1.30 -15.57
CA ALA A 35 -7.33 -2.72 -15.58
C ALA A 35 -6.57 -3.06 -14.28
N PRO A 36 -6.81 -4.25 -13.69
CA PRO A 36 -6.01 -4.73 -12.57
C PRO A 36 -4.52 -4.64 -12.87
N GLN A 37 -3.75 -4.20 -11.88
CA GLN A 37 -2.31 -4.06 -11.97
C GLN A 37 -1.66 -5.41 -11.64
N ALA A 38 -0.72 -5.83 -12.49
CA ALA A 38 0.03 -7.06 -12.29
C ALA A 38 0.75 -7.05 -10.94
N VAL A 39 0.79 -8.21 -10.28
CA VAL A 39 1.47 -8.40 -9.00
C VAL A 39 2.78 -9.12 -9.26
N ASP A 40 3.89 -8.58 -8.76
CA ASP A 40 5.18 -9.24 -8.82
C ASP A 40 5.28 -10.31 -7.74
N THR A 41 5.16 -11.58 -8.16
CA THR A 41 5.21 -12.76 -7.30
C THR A 41 6.60 -13.41 -7.29
N ALA A 42 7.62 -12.74 -7.82
CA ALA A 42 8.97 -13.29 -7.87
C ALA A 42 9.48 -13.72 -6.49
N GLY A 43 10.02 -14.94 -6.43
CA GLY A 43 10.54 -15.57 -5.21
C GLY A 43 9.53 -16.42 -4.44
N LEU A 44 8.23 -16.33 -4.75
CA LEU A 44 7.24 -17.29 -4.26
C LEU A 44 7.29 -18.59 -5.10
N PRO A 45 6.97 -19.75 -4.51
CA PRO A 45 6.85 -21.00 -5.26
C PRO A 45 5.76 -20.91 -6.34
N ASP A 46 6.02 -21.52 -7.50
CA ASP A 46 5.01 -21.78 -8.52
C ASP A 46 4.00 -22.80 -7.98
N LEU A 47 2.73 -22.43 -7.96
CA LEU A 47 1.63 -23.24 -7.43
C LEU A 47 0.93 -24.06 -8.53
N GLY A 48 1.29 -23.83 -9.81
CA GLY A 48 0.73 -24.52 -10.96
C GLY A 48 -0.64 -24.00 -11.40
N GLU A 49 -1.32 -24.75 -12.27
CA GLU A 49 -2.61 -24.36 -12.85
C GLU A 49 -3.82 -24.79 -12.01
N GLU A 50 -3.67 -25.85 -11.21
CA GLU A 50 -4.73 -26.32 -10.31
C GLU A 50 -4.76 -25.44 -9.07
N TRP A 51 -5.91 -24.82 -8.83
CA TRP A 51 -6.09 -23.93 -7.67
C TRP A 51 -6.04 -24.73 -6.38
N LEU A 52 -5.18 -24.29 -5.47
CA LEU A 52 -5.23 -24.77 -4.09
C LEU A 52 -6.56 -24.37 -3.45
N LEU A 53 -6.97 -25.10 -2.41
CA LEU A 53 -8.18 -24.82 -1.64
C LEU A 53 -7.90 -24.04 -0.35
N GLU A 54 -6.66 -24.09 0.14
CA GLU A 54 -6.24 -23.49 1.40
C GLU A 54 -4.99 -22.62 1.18
N ASN A 55 -4.83 -21.58 1.99
CA ASN A 55 -3.69 -20.68 1.93
C ASN A 55 -2.37 -21.41 2.25
N PRO A 56 -1.44 -21.56 1.28
CA PRO A 56 -0.17 -22.26 1.49
C PRO A 56 0.83 -21.49 2.36
N TRP A 57 0.58 -20.20 2.63
CA TRP A 57 1.51 -19.30 3.32
C TRP A 57 0.96 -18.75 4.64
N ARG A 58 -0.03 -19.41 5.25
CA ARG A 58 -0.59 -19.01 6.55
C ARG A 58 0.37 -19.20 7.72
N ASP A 59 1.18 -20.25 7.68
CA ASP A 59 2.12 -20.58 8.75
C ASP A 59 3.24 -19.52 8.85
N PRO A 60 3.35 -18.78 9.98
CA PRO A 60 4.31 -17.72 10.14
C PRO A 60 5.76 -18.19 10.32
N ASP A 61 5.98 -19.50 10.48
CA ASP A 61 7.31 -20.11 10.51
C ASP A 61 7.75 -20.62 9.12
N SER A 62 6.87 -20.55 8.12
CA SER A 62 7.21 -20.82 6.72
C SER A 62 8.22 -19.81 6.17
N GLU A 63 9.20 -20.28 5.41
CA GLU A 63 10.20 -19.42 4.76
C GLU A 63 9.58 -18.42 3.76
N PHE A 64 8.37 -18.71 3.27
CA PHE A 64 7.66 -17.86 2.32
C PHE A 64 6.70 -16.86 2.97
N TRP A 65 6.38 -17.01 4.26
CA TRP A 65 5.36 -16.17 4.91
C TRP A 65 5.65 -14.68 4.80
N ALA A 66 6.86 -14.26 5.16
CA ALA A 66 7.25 -12.85 5.12
C ALA A 66 7.24 -12.29 3.68
N LEU A 67 7.63 -13.10 2.71
CA LEU A 67 7.57 -12.72 1.30
C LEU A 67 6.12 -12.62 0.80
N ALA A 68 5.27 -13.57 1.17
CA ALA A 68 3.84 -13.58 0.84
C ALA A 68 3.12 -12.35 1.41
N VAL A 69 3.38 -11.99 2.68
CA VAL A 69 2.85 -10.75 3.28
C VAL A 69 3.31 -9.52 2.49
N LYS A 70 4.59 -9.44 2.11
CA LYS A 70 5.15 -8.32 1.35
C LYS A 70 4.56 -8.19 -0.06
N VAL A 71 4.49 -9.31 -0.80
CA VAL A 71 3.88 -9.36 -2.14
C VAL A 71 2.39 -9.03 -2.04
N GLY A 72 1.71 -9.60 -1.05
CA GLY A 72 0.30 -9.37 -0.75
C GLY A 72 -0.02 -7.92 -0.44
N ALA A 73 0.80 -7.25 0.38
CA ALA A 73 0.65 -5.83 0.67
C ALA A 73 0.71 -4.98 -0.61
N SER A 74 1.65 -5.29 -1.50
CA SER A 74 1.78 -4.62 -2.80
C SER A 74 0.55 -4.87 -3.68
N GLY A 75 0.17 -6.13 -3.87
CA GLY A 75 -0.97 -6.52 -4.71
C GLY A 75 -2.29 -5.95 -4.19
N TYR A 76 -2.52 -6.01 -2.88
CA TYR A 76 -3.70 -5.47 -2.22
C TYR A 76 -3.81 -3.96 -2.39
N ASN A 77 -2.72 -3.21 -2.15
CA ASN A 77 -2.73 -1.75 -2.25
C ASN A 77 -3.01 -1.27 -3.68
N GLN A 78 -2.58 -2.02 -4.69
CA GLN A 78 -2.80 -1.67 -6.09
C GLN A 78 -4.21 -2.03 -6.58
N ASN A 79 -4.78 -3.14 -6.11
CA ASN A 79 -5.99 -3.72 -6.71
C ASN A 79 -7.23 -3.68 -5.80
N CYS A 80 -7.07 -3.65 -4.48
CA CYS A 80 -8.16 -3.92 -3.52
C CYS A 80 -8.45 -2.72 -2.61
N ALA A 81 -7.42 -2.00 -2.18
CA ALA A 81 -7.52 -0.99 -1.14
C ALA A 81 -8.45 0.18 -1.47
N ARG A 82 -8.67 0.48 -2.74
CA ARG A 82 -9.64 1.50 -3.18
C ARG A 82 -11.07 1.19 -2.71
N CYS A 83 -11.43 -0.09 -2.61
CA CYS A 83 -12.79 -0.52 -2.24
C CYS A 83 -12.86 -1.03 -0.81
N HIS A 84 -11.89 -1.82 -0.40
CA HIS A 84 -11.83 -2.46 0.92
C HIS A 84 -11.06 -1.65 1.96
N GLY A 85 -10.50 -0.50 1.56
CA GLY A 85 -9.76 0.42 2.41
C GLY A 85 -8.29 0.06 2.59
N LEU A 86 -7.50 1.02 3.07
CA LEU A 86 -6.09 0.82 3.38
C LEU A 86 -5.97 -0.10 4.60
N GLU A 87 -4.93 -0.92 4.62
CA GLU A 87 -4.72 -1.92 5.69
C GLU A 87 -5.95 -2.81 5.95
N VAL A 88 -6.80 -2.95 4.93
CA VAL A 88 -8.02 -3.80 4.95
C VAL A 88 -9.15 -3.24 5.82
N ILE A 89 -8.99 -2.02 6.34
CA ILE A 89 -9.99 -1.34 7.15
C ILE A 89 -10.96 -0.60 6.23
N SER A 90 -12.20 -1.08 6.15
CA SER A 90 -13.16 -0.52 5.21
C SER A 90 -13.70 0.85 5.63
N GLY A 91 -13.76 1.78 4.65
CA GLY A 91 -14.49 3.04 4.76
C GLY A 91 -15.99 2.94 4.47
N GLY A 92 -16.55 1.73 4.35
CA GLY A 92 -17.98 1.47 4.11
C GLY A 92 -18.39 1.25 2.66
N LEU A 93 -17.45 1.25 1.70
CA LEU A 93 -17.74 0.98 0.28
C LEU A 93 -17.87 -0.53 0.00
N ALA A 94 -16.96 -1.33 0.54
CA ALA A 94 -16.98 -2.79 0.50
C ALA A 94 -16.79 -3.36 1.92
N PRO A 95 -16.95 -4.67 2.18
CA PRO A 95 -16.72 -5.22 3.50
C PRO A 95 -15.27 -5.02 4.00
N ASP A 96 -15.12 -4.85 5.31
CA ASP A 96 -13.82 -4.95 6.00
C ASP A 96 -13.38 -6.42 5.96
N LEU A 97 -12.21 -6.70 5.37
CA LEU A 97 -11.75 -8.08 5.20
C LEU A 97 -10.88 -8.58 6.36
N ARG A 98 -10.60 -7.76 7.38
CA ARG A 98 -9.85 -8.22 8.56
C ARG A 98 -10.57 -9.36 9.27
N TYR A 99 -11.89 -9.39 9.18
CA TYR A 99 -12.75 -10.37 9.83
C TYR A 99 -13.13 -11.56 8.94
N LEU A 100 -12.50 -11.69 7.76
CA LEU A 100 -12.64 -12.89 6.98
C LEU A 100 -11.74 -13.96 7.61
N GLU A 101 -12.36 -15.01 8.16
CA GLU A 101 -11.71 -16.04 8.97
C GLU A 101 -10.52 -16.68 8.24
N ALA A 102 -9.42 -16.91 8.96
CA ALA A 102 -8.20 -17.52 8.45
C ALA A 102 -8.27 -19.06 8.53
N ASP A 103 -9.29 -19.63 7.90
CA ASP A 103 -9.57 -21.07 7.83
C ASP A 103 -10.01 -21.51 6.41
N ASP A 104 -10.38 -22.77 6.27
CA ASP A 104 -10.82 -23.38 5.01
C ASP A 104 -12.10 -22.74 4.45
N PHE A 105 -13.07 -22.41 5.31
CA PHE A 105 -14.28 -21.73 4.89
C PHE A 105 -14.02 -20.29 4.41
N GLY A 106 -13.16 -19.57 5.12
CA GLY A 106 -12.74 -18.23 4.72
C GLY A 106 -11.94 -18.22 3.42
N ASP A 107 -11.14 -19.27 3.19
CA ASP A 107 -10.37 -19.46 1.96
C ASP A 107 -11.27 -19.75 0.77
N GLU A 108 -12.26 -20.65 0.93
CA GLU A 108 -13.28 -20.91 -0.09
C GLU A 108 -13.99 -19.61 -0.48
N TRP A 109 -14.43 -18.83 0.52
CA TRP A 109 -15.14 -17.58 0.26
C TRP A 109 -14.25 -16.54 -0.42
N TYR A 110 -12.98 -16.44 -0.01
CA TYR A 110 -12.01 -15.55 -0.64
C TYR A 110 -11.77 -15.92 -2.10
N LEU A 111 -11.48 -17.18 -2.39
CA LEU A 111 -11.19 -17.67 -3.72
C LEU A 111 -12.37 -17.48 -4.67
N GLU A 112 -13.59 -17.78 -4.23
CA GLU A 112 -14.80 -17.58 -5.04
C GLU A 112 -14.92 -16.10 -5.47
N ARG A 113 -14.72 -15.17 -4.52
CA ARG A 113 -14.76 -13.73 -4.82
C ARG A 113 -13.59 -13.25 -5.65
N TYR A 114 -12.39 -13.75 -5.40
CA TYR A 114 -11.19 -13.38 -6.14
C TYR A 114 -11.27 -13.84 -7.59
N GLN A 115 -11.63 -15.10 -7.82
CA GLN A 115 -11.68 -15.69 -9.14
C GLN A 115 -12.84 -15.13 -9.97
N ASN A 116 -14.04 -15.07 -9.40
CA ASN A 116 -15.27 -14.78 -10.15
C ASN A 116 -15.77 -13.33 -9.98
N GLY A 117 -15.17 -12.56 -9.06
CA GLY A 117 -15.64 -11.23 -8.72
C GLY A 117 -17.01 -11.24 -8.03
N TYR A 118 -17.73 -10.11 -8.12
CA TYR A 118 -19.08 -9.99 -7.60
C TYR A 118 -19.89 -9.02 -8.45
N THR A 119 -21.03 -9.48 -8.96
CA THR A 119 -21.99 -8.68 -9.72
C THR A 119 -23.35 -8.72 -9.04
N GLN A 120 -23.96 -7.55 -8.87
CA GLN A 120 -25.28 -7.42 -8.27
C GLN A 120 -26.15 -6.51 -9.14
N ASN A 121 -27.35 -6.98 -9.51
CA ASN A 121 -28.29 -6.24 -10.37
C ASN A 121 -27.66 -5.78 -11.70
N GLY A 122 -26.80 -6.62 -12.30
CA GLY A 122 -26.08 -6.31 -13.54
C GLY A 122 -24.95 -5.30 -13.40
N ILE A 123 -24.60 -4.88 -12.17
CA ILE A 123 -23.50 -3.96 -11.89
C ILE A 123 -22.37 -4.74 -11.23
N THR A 124 -21.20 -4.75 -11.86
CA THR A 124 -19.96 -5.29 -11.27
C THR A 124 -19.57 -4.46 -10.05
N LYS A 125 -19.52 -5.11 -8.89
CA LYS A 125 -19.12 -4.53 -7.60
C LYS A 125 -17.67 -4.88 -7.26
N MET A 126 -17.23 -6.06 -7.66
CA MET A 126 -15.84 -6.52 -7.53
C MET A 126 -15.44 -7.16 -8.86
N PRO A 127 -14.32 -6.75 -9.49
CA PRO A 127 -13.79 -7.41 -10.68
C PRO A 127 -13.40 -8.86 -10.39
N ALA A 128 -13.40 -9.69 -11.43
CA ALA A 128 -12.78 -11.01 -11.41
C ALA A 128 -11.26 -10.86 -11.62
N PHE A 129 -10.46 -11.52 -10.80
CA PHE A 129 -8.99 -11.42 -10.83
C PHE A 129 -8.30 -12.73 -11.20
N GLY A 130 -8.99 -13.87 -11.15
CA GLY A 130 -8.40 -15.21 -11.30
C GLY A 130 -7.50 -15.35 -12.52
N GLU A 131 -8.04 -15.14 -13.72
CA GLU A 131 -7.27 -15.21 -14.98
C GLU A 131 -6.26 -14.07 -15.15
N LEU A 132 -6.46 -12.95 -14.47
CA LEU A 132 -5.66 -11.73 -14.68
C LEU A 132 -4.40 -11.70 -13.84
N LEU A 133 -4.47 -12.20 -12.60
CA LEU A 133 -3.40 -12.07 -11.61
C LEU A 133 -2.82 -13.43 -11.19
N GLY A 134 -3.54 -14.54 -11.38
CA GLY A 134 -3.08 -15.87 -11.01
C GLY A 134 -3.19 -16.20 -9.51
N GLN A 135 -2.93 -17.45 -9.16
CA GLN A 135 -3.15 -17.94 -7.79
C GLN A 135 -2.06 -17.52 -6.81
N GLU A 136 -0.82 -17.30 -7.25
CA GLU A 136 0.26 -16.82 -6.40
C GLU A 136 -0.05 -15.41 -5.87
N ALA A 137 -0.59 -14.54 -6.73
CA ALA A 137 -1.04 -13.22 -6.32
C ALA A 137 -2.23 -13.31 -5.36
N ALA A 138 -3.17 -14.23 -5.62
CA ALA A 138 -4.33 -14.46 -4.76
C ALA A 138 -3.88 -14.84 -3.33
N TRP A 139 -3.04 -15.86 -3.20
CA TRP A 139 -2.61 -16.35 -1.89
C TRP A 139 -1.70 -15.37 -1.14
N ALA A 140 -0.93 -14.56 -1.85
CA ALA A 140 -0.09 -13.54 -1.23
C ALA A 140 -0.98 -12.45 -0.64
N ILE A 141 -1.95 -11.95 -1.43
CA ILE A 141 -2.95 -10.98 -0.97
C ILE A 141 -3.74 -11.55 0.21
N ARG A 142 -4.16 -12.82 0.14
CA ARG A 142 -4.86 -13.50 1.22
C ARG A 142 -4.05 -13.52 2.51
N THR A 143 -2.77 -13.90 2.44
CA THR A 143 -1.86 -13.91 3.60
C THR A 143 -1.70 -12.50 4.20
N TYR A 144 -1.60 -11.47 3.35
CA TYR A 144 -1.58 -10.08 3.82
C TYR A 144 -2.88 -9.67 4.54
N VAL A 145 -4.04 -10.09 4.02
CA VAL A 145 -5.35 -9.82 4.62
C VAL A 145 -5.49 -10.51 5.98
N GLU A 146 -5.15 -11.79 6.05
CA GLU A 146 -5.23 -12.60 7.27
C GLU A 146 -4.38 -12.01 8.41
N THR A 147 -3.22 -11.44 8.09
CA THR A 147 -2.27 -10.93 9.08
C THR A 147 -2.64 -9.56 9.66
N ARG A 148 -3.76 -8.96 9.28
CA ARG A 148 -4.12 -7.64 9.82
C ARG A 148 -4.49 -7.73 11.31
N PRO A 149 -3.95 -6.82 12.16
CA PRO A 149 -4.36 -6.73 13.56
C PRO A 149 -5.85 -6.52 13.73
N ASP A 150 -6.41 -7.04 14.83
CA ASP A 150 -7.79 -6.72 15.22
C ASP A 150 -7.93 -5.23 15.57
N GLU A 151 -9.17 -4.74 15.52
CA GLU A 151 -9.52 -3.40 15.97
C GLU A 151 -9.09 -3.18 17.44
N GLY A 152 -8.36 -2.09 17.68
CA GLY A 152 -7.88 -1.75 19.02
C GLY A 152 -6.77 -2.65 19.57
N ALA A 153 -6.26 -3.64 18.80
CA ALA A 153 -5.20 -4.53 19.27
C ALA A 153 -3.93 -3.78 19.73
N LEU A 154 -3.65 -2.62 19.10
CA LEU A 154 -2.49 -1.78 19.42
C LEU A 154 -2.76 -0.75 20.54
N ASP A 155 -4.02 -0.50 20.92
CA ASP A 155 -4.38 0.58 21.85
C ASP A 155 -3.66 0.48 23.19
N PRO A 156 -3.52 -0.71 23.82
CA PRO A 156 -2.80 -0.84 25.09
C PRO A 156 -1.31 -0.48 25.00
N HIS A 157 -0.75 -0.50 23.79
CA HIS A 157 0.67 -0.32 23.52
C HIS A 157 0.99 1.01 22.83
N SER A 158 -0.02 1.75 22.37
CA SER A 158 0.15 2.96 21.54
C SER A 158 1.07 4.00 22.19
N GLU A 159 0.82 4.35 23.45
CA GLU A 159 1.66 5.33 24.16
C GLU A 159 3.11 4.85 24.34
N ARG A 160 3.30 3.54 24.55
CA ARG A 160 4.65 2.98 24.67
C ARG A 160 5.38 2.98 23.33
N LEU A 161 4.71 2.59 22.25
CA LEU A 161 5.26 2.62 20.89
C LEU A 161 5.59 4.06 20.45
N LYS A 162 4.79 5.06 20.84
CA LYS A 162 5.11 6.50 20.63
C LYS A 162 6.39 6.89 21.38
N ALA A 163 6.56 6.46 22.63
CA ALA A 163 7.79 6.72 23.37
C ALA A 163 9.02 6.06 22.73
N ILE A 164 8.88 4.82 22.22
CA ILE A 164 9.95 4.13 21.48
C ILE A 164 10.29 4.88 20.19
N ARG A 165 9.28 5.29 19.41
CA ARG A 165 9.43 6.12 18.21
C ARG A 165 10.22 7.38 18.51
N ASP A 166 9.90 8.09 19.58
CA ASP A 166 10.54 9.37 19.90
C ASP A 166 12.03 9.18 20.22
N VAL A 167 12.40 8.10 20.91
CA VAL A 167 13.80 7.73 21.14
C VAL A 167 14.52 7.43 19.81
N ILE A 168 13.94 6.58 18.95
CA ILE A 168 14.55 6.21 17.67
C ILE A 168 14.69 7.43 16.76
N LYS A 169 13.68 8.30 16.74
CA LYS A 169 13.68 9.56 15.99
C LYS A 169 14.80 10.48 16.47
N GLU A 170 14.99 10.65 17.78
CA GLU A 170 16.07 11.46 18.33
C GLU A 170 17.46 10.92 17.92
N LEU A 171 17.65 9.59 17.96
CA LEU A 171 18.90 8.96 17.49
C LEU A 171 19.14 9.23 16.00
N SER A 172 18.09 9.11 15.17
CA SER A 172 18.15 9.39 13.74
C SER A 172 18.46 10.86 13.44
N GLU A 173 17.84 11.81 14.14
CA GLU A 173 18.06 13.26 13.93
C GLU A 173 19.47 13.69 14.31
N LYS A 174 20.05 13.05 15.33
CA LYS A 174 21.46 13.24 15.71
C LYS A 174 22.45 12.56 14.77
N SER A 175 21.96 11.84 13.74
CA SER A 175 22.79 11.08 12.81
C SER A 175 23.73 10.10 13.52
N ILE A 176 23.27 9.50 14.62
CA ILE A 176 24.03 8.48 15.34
C ILE A 176 23.96 7.19 14.51
N PRO A 177 25.09 6.56 14.14
CA PRO A 177 25.09 5.29 13.44
C PRO A 177 24.36 4.22 14.27
N ALA A 178 23.55 3.37 13.61
CA ALA A 178 22.80 2.31 14.29
C ALA A 178 23.70 1.40 15.15
N ALA A 179 24.91 1.10 14.66
CA ALA A 179 25.89 0.31 15.41
C ALA A 179 26.34 0.96 16.73
N GLU A 180 26.43 2.30 16.80
CA GLU A 180 26.80 3.03 18.02
C GLU A 180 25.62 3.13 18.99
N ALA A 181 24.40 3.17 18.47
CA ALA A 181 23.17 3.22 19.25
C ALA A 181 22.65 1.84 19.70
N GLU A 182 23.33 0.74 19.34
CA GLU A 182 22.82 -0.62 19.53
C GLU A 182 22.51 -0.95 21.00
N SER A 183 23.28 -0.44 21.97
CA SER A 183 22.97 -0.63 23.40
C SER A 183 21.63 -0.02 23.82
N THR A 184 21.18 1.02 23.11
CA THR A 184 19.88 1.67 23.30
C THR A 184 18.81 0.98 22.46
N ILE A 185 19.13 0.58 21.22
CA ILE A 185 18.17 -0.02 20.28
C ILE A 185 17.78 -1.44 20.70
N ALA A 186 18.75 -2.28 21.09
CA ALA A 186 18.52 -3.69 21.42
C ALA A 186 17.34 -3.92 22.38
N PRO A 187 17.24 -3.25 23.55
CA PRO A 187 16.09 -3.45 24.44
C PRO A 187 14.78 -2.94 23.83
N LEU A 188 14.78 -1.87 23.04
CA LEU A 188 13.58 -1.36 22.38
C LEU A 188 13.09 -2.29 21.28
N ARG A 189 14.03 -2.91 20.54
CA ARG A 189 13.75 -3.93 19.53
C ARG A 189 13.05 -5.13 20.16
N LEU A 190 13.61 -5.66 21.27
CA LEU A 190 13.00 -6.75 22.02
C LEU A 190 11.60 -6.40 22.54
N GLU A 191 11.41 -5.19 23.08
CA GLU A 191 10.09 -4.75 23.56
C GLU A 191 9.07 -4.66 22.41
N MET A 192 9.46 -4.13 21.25
CA MET A 192 8.58 -4.12 20.08
C MET A 192 8.28 -5.52 19.54
N GLU A 193 9.23 -6.46 19.61
CA GLU A 193 9.01 -7.87 19.27
C GLU A 193 7.99 -8.52 20.22
N GLU A 194 8.12 -8.30 21.53
CA GLU A 194 7.18 -8.78 22.52
C GLU A 194 5.77 -8.23 22.28
N ILE A 195 5.65 -6.91 22.03
CA ILE A 195 4.38 -6.28 21.67
C ILE A 195 3.82 -6.89 20.40
N ALA A 196 4.61 -7.00 19.33
CA ALA A 196 4.15 -7.53 18.05
C ALA A 196 3.61 -8.97 18.17
N ASN A 197 4.26 -9.80 18.97
CA ASN A 197 3.87 -11.19 19.20
C ASN A 197 2.61 -11.34 20.07
N SER A 198 2.22 -10.30 20.82
CA SER A 198 1.01 -10.34 21.65
C SER A 198 -0.25 -9.85 20.93
N LEU A 199 -0.14 -9.33 19.70
CA LEU A 199 -1.28 -8.76 18.98
C LEU A 199 -2.11 -9.86 18.32
N GLU A 200 -3.42 -9.80 18.56
CA GLU A 200 -4.39 -10.64 17.88
C GLU A 200 -4.69 -10.11 16.47
N THR A 201 -4.96 -11.03 15.54
CA THR A 201 -5.45 -10.70 14.20
C THR A 201 -6.97 -10.70 14.20
N GLY A 202 -7.58 -9.85 13.36
CA GLY A 202 -9.05 -9.85 13.22
C GLY A 202 -9.60 -11.15 12.60
N SER A 203 -8.75 -11.88 11.89
CA SER A 203 -9.10 -13.09 11.13
C SER A 203 -8.94 -14.39 11.95
N GLY A 204 -8.27 -14.33 13.10
CA GLY A 204 -7.82 -15.50 13.85
C GLY A 204 -6.52 -16.14 13.33
N ALA A 205 -5.87 -15.54 12.34
CA ALA A 205 -4.54 -15.93 11.88
C ALA A 205 -3.48 -15.87 13.01
N PRO A 206 -2.47 -16.75 12.99
CA PRO A 206 -1.58 -16.98 14.13
C PRO A 206 -0.60 -15.82 14.44
N ARG A 207 -0.36 -14.90 13.51
CA ARG A 207 0.57 -13.78 13.70
C ARG A 207 0.08 -12.53 12.98
N ALA A 208 0.05 -11.41 13.71
CA ALA A 208 -0.25 -10.11 13.13
C ALA A 208 0.98 -9.46 12.49
N ASP A 209 0.82 -8.90 11.29
CA ASP A 209 1.77 -7.95 10.70
C ASP A 209 1.35 -6.53 11.09
N SER A 210 2.00 -6.03 12.14
CA SER A 210 1.70 -4.77 12.81
C SER A 210 2.73 -3.69 12.54
N VAL A 211 2.47 -2.46 13.00
CA VAL A 211 3.48 -1.40 12.99
C VAL A 211 4.74 -1.79 13.80
N ALA A 212 4.58 -2.55 14.89
CA ALA A 212 5.67 -2.98 15.74
C ALA A 212 6.56 -4.03 15.04
N SER A 213 5.97 -5.07 14.42
CA SER A 213 6.73 -6.08 13.67
C SER A 213 7.50 -5.45 12.50
N ARG A 214 6.85 -4.54 11.75
CA ARG A 214 7.50 -3.83 10.64
C ARG A 214 8.65 -2.93 11.10
N ALA A 215 8.49 -2.26 12.26
CA ALA A 215 9.54 -1.45 12.86
C ALA A 215 10.75 -2.29 13.28
N VAL A 216 10.52 -3.45 13.90
CA VAL A 216 11.59 -4.41 14.27
C VAL A 216 12.38 -4.84 13.05
N LEU A 217 11.70 -5.28 11.98
CA LEU A 217 12.36 -5.72 10.75
C LEU A 217 13.24 -4.64 10.11
N GLN A 218 12.88 -3.37 10.32
CA GLN A 218 13.62 -2.24 9.76
C GLN A 218 14.87 -1.87 10.56
N LEU A 219 15.00 -2.32 11.81
CA LEU A 219 16.18 -2.11 12.67
C LEU A 219 17.30 -3.12 12.36
N ASP A 220 17.68 -3.22 11.09
CA ASP A 220 18.67 -4.16 10.53
C ASP A 220 20.12 -3.71 10.68
N GLY A 221 20.36 -2.53 11.27
CA GLY A 221 21.69 -1.95 11.45
C GLY A 221 22.24 -1.18 10.24
N SER A 222 21.48 -1.07 9.15
CA SER A 222 21.84 -0.21 8.01
C SER A 222 21.82 1.29 8.37
N ASP A 223 22.52 2.12 7.59
CA ASP A 223 22.66 3.57 7.85
C ASP A 223 21.31 4.29 7.97
N ASP A 224 20.30 3.87 7.20
CA ASP A 224 18.95 4.46 7.19
C ASP A 224 17.96 3.74 8.12
N SER A 225 18.36 2.67 8.82
CA SER A 225 17.47 1.83 9.62
C SER A 225 16.67 2.63 10.66
N LEU A 226 17.33 3.54 11.38
CA LEU A 226 16.69 4.36 12.41
C LEU A 226 15.66 5.32 11.83
N LYS A 227 16.02 5.99 10.72
CA LYS A 227 15.13 6.92 10.03
C LYS A 227 13.87 6.19 9.56
N LYS A 228 14.04 5.09 8.84
CA LYS A 228 12.92 4.29 8.31
C LYS A 228 12.06 3.73 9.44
N THR A 229 12.66 3.27 10.52
CA THR A 229 11.92 2.78 11.69
C THR A 229 11.08 3.89 12.33
N ALA A 230 11.64 5.09 12.51
CA ALA A 230 10.91 6.23 13.03
C ALA A 230 9.75 6.63 12.10
N GLU A 231 9.93 6.57 10.77
CA GLU A 231 8.88 6.82 9.79
C GLU A 231 7.76 5.77 9.87
N ILE A 232 8.10 4.48 9.94
CA ILE A 232 7.14 3.38 10.11
C ILE A 232 6.28 3.59 11.35
N LEU A 233 6.91 3.85 12.49
CA LEU A 233 6.20 4.09 13.74
C LEU A 233 5.37 5.39 13.68
N THR A 234 5.87 6.44 13.04
CA THR A 234 5.13 7.71 12.90
C THR A 234 3.86 7.52 12.08
N ILE A 235 3.97 6.90 10.91
CA ILE A 235 2.85 6.71 9.99
C ILE A 235 1.86 5.70 10.57
N GLY A 236 2.35 4.53 11.00
CA GLY A 236 1.49 3.45 11.47
C GLY A 236 0.74 3.78 12.77
N LEU A 237 1.35 4.52 13.70
CA LEU A 237 0.65 4.94 14.92
C LEU A 237 -0.37 6.07 14.66
N SER A 238 -0.17 6.89 13.62
CA SER A 238 -1.14 7.92 13.24
C SER A 238 -2.36 7.37 12.49
N ALA A 239 -2.22 6.19 11.86
CA ALA A 239 -3.32 5.52 11.18
C ALA A 239 -4.20 4.70 12.14
N ALA A 240 -3.72 4.46 13.37
CA ALA A 240 -4.43 3.73 14.42
C ALA A 240 -5.23 4.66 15.37
N GLU A 241 -5.15 5.98 15.20
CA GLU A 241 -5.92 7.01 15.93
C GLU A 241 -7.15 7.46 15.15
#